data_AF-A0A6C1N3P5-F1
#
_entry.id   AF-A0A6C1N3P5-F1
#
_cell.length_a   1.000
_cell.length_b   1.000
_cell.length_c   1.000
_cell.angle_alpha   90.00
_cell.angle_beta   90.00
_cell.angle_gamma   90.00
#
_symmetry.space_group_name_H-M   'P 1'
#
loop_
_entity.id
_entity.type
_entity.pdbx_description
1 polymer ?
#
loop_
_entity_poly.entity_id
_entity_poly.type
_entity_poly.pdbx_seq_one_letter_code
_entity_poly.pdbx_strand_id
1 'polypeptide(L)'
;MLLTACAGSPLQYSHLPAPDEGTPSAVELRDTSFHPQQAYQCGPAALATLLQSSGVRDADPDTLKNQVYLPDRQGSLQTELLAATRRADRVPYLL
;
A
#
# COMPACT_ATOMS: atom_id res chain seq x y z
N MET A 1 40.16 2.63 8.91
CA MET A 1 39.35 2.14 7.77
C MET A 1 37.91 2.52 8.01
N LEU A 2 37.30 3.33 7.15
CA LEU A 2 35.89 3.69 7.20
C LEU A 2 35.10 2.77 6.27
N LEU A 3 34.05 2.11 6.78
CA LEU A 3 33.14 1.27 5.98
C LEU A 3 31.98 2.13 5.44
N THR A 4 32.19 2.87 4.35
CA THR A 4 31.15 3.71 3.70
C THR A 4 30.43 3.01 2.54
N ALA A 5 30.66 1.72 2.30
CA ALA A 5 30.35 1.06 1.04
C ALA A 5 28.86 0.92 0.68
N CYS A 6 27.93 0.92 1.66
CA CYS A 6 26.49 0.82 1.37
C CYS A 6 25.68 2.08 1.69
N ALA A 7 26.29 3.07 2.36
CA ALA A 7 25.66 4.37 2.66
C ALA A 7 26.01 5.45 1.63
N GLY A 8 27.07 5.24 0.83
CA GLY A 8 27.52 6.15 -0.21
C GLY A 8 26.90 5.89 -1.59
N SER A 9 25.81 5.13 -1.68
CA SER A 9 25.09 4.97 -2.95
C SER A 9 24.60 6.35 -3.40
N PRO A 10 25.12 6.92 -4.50
CA PRO A 10 24.54 8.14 -5.03
C PRO A 10 23.07 7.85 -5.36
N LEU A 11 22.18 8.79 -5.06
CA LEU A 11 20.78 8.66 -5.46
C LEU A 11 20.76 8.29 -6.95
N GLN A 12 20.19 7.12 -7.27
CA GLN A 12 20.15 6.57 -8.64
C GLN A 12 19.32 7.45 -9.60
N TYR A 13 18.71 8.51 -9.07
CA TYR A 13 17.88 9.46 -9.77
C TYR A 13 18.49 10.86 -9.65
N SER A 14 19.40 11.18 -10.57
CA SER A 14 20.00 12.52 -10.73
C SER A 14 18.99 13.63 -11.08
N HIS A 15 17.75 13.25 -11.37
CA HIS A 15 16.62 14.14 -11.66
C HIS A 15 15.77 14.49 -10.43
N LEU A 16 15.90 13.75 -9.31
CA LEU A 16 15.12 14.10 -8.12
C LEU A 16 15.59 15.47 -7.60
N PRO A 17 14.65 16.42 -7.35
CA PRO A 17 15.00 17.68 -6.72
C PRO A 17 15.73 17.43 -5.40
N ALA A 18 16.63 18.34 -5.03
CA ALA A 18 17.18 18.33 -3.68
C ALA A 18 16.00 18.31 -2.67
N PRO A 19 16.12 17.62 -1.52
CA PRO A 19 15.02 17.48 -0.55
C PRO A 19 14.31 18.79 -0.20
N ASP A 20 15.02 19.93 -0.30
CA ASP A 20 14.54 21.26 0.03
C ASP A 20 14.04 22.09 -1.18
N GLU A 21 14.25 21.65 -2.43
CA GLU A 21 13.79 22.35 -3.63
C GLU A 21 12.46 21.78 -4.14
N GLY A 22 11.35 22.32 -3.64
CA GLY A 22 10.02 22.06 -4.22
C GLY A 22 9.36 20.74 -3.82
N THR A 23 9.96 19.98 -2.90
CA THR A 23 9.30 18.81 -2.30
C THR A 23 8.14 19.29 -1.42
N PRO A 24 6.88 18.91 -1.69
CA PRO A 24 5.78 19.23 -0.79
C PRO A 24 6.09 18.69 0.61
N SER A 25 5.74 19.47 1.63
CA SER A 25 5.91 19.03 3.03
C SER A 25 5.23 17.68 3.23
N ALA A 26 5.94 16.73 3.88
CA ALA A 26 5.38 15.42 4.17
C ALA A 26 4.15 15.59 5.08
N VAL A 27 3.01 15.09 4.63
CA VAL A 27 1.76 15.09 5.40
C VAL A 27 1.50 13.69 5.95
N GLU A 28 1.41 13.58 7.27
CA GLU A 28 1.04 12.35 7.96
C GLU A 28 -0.49 12.15 7.91
N LEU A 29 -0.94 10.99 7.40
CA LEU A 29 -2.36 10.64 7.33
C LEU A 29 -2.79 9.95 8.63
N ARG A 30 -3.14 10.75 9.65
CA ARG A 30 -3.42 10.26 11.01
C ARG A 30 -4.69 9.43 11.14
N ASP A 31 -5.67 9.66 10.27
CA ASP A 31 -6.95 8.96 10.29
C ASP A 31 -6.95 7.68 9.43
N THR A 32 -5.81 7.35 8.83
CA THR A 32 -5.67 6.15 8.00
C THR A 32 -5.35 4.95 8.88
N SER A 33 -6.28 3.99 8.93
CA SER A 33 -6.13 2.78 9.74
C SER A 33 -4.92 1.95 9.36
N PHE A 34 -4.09 1.64 10.35
CA PHE A 34 -2.98 0.71 10.22
C PHE A 34 -3.44 -0.71 10.57
N HIS A 35 -3.25 -1.65 9.64
CA HIS A 35 -3.49 -3.08 9.84
C HIS A 35 -2.15 -3.81 9.89
N PRO A 36 -1.73 -4.37 11.05
CA PRO A 36 -0.47 -5.09 11.14
C PRO A 36 -0.50 -6.33 10.26
N GLN A 37 0.58 -6.55 9.52
CA GLN A 37 0.64 -7.64 8.55
C GLN A 37 0.69 -9.01 9.25
N GLN A 38 -0.26 -9.88 8.90
CA GLN A 38 -0.23 -11.31 9.23
C GLN A 38 0.04 -12.13 7.96
N ALA A 39 0.09 -13.46 8.10
CA ALA A 39 0.31 -14.36 6.97
C ALA A 39 -0.72 -14.10 5.85
N TYR A 40 -0.24 -13.93 4.62
CA TYR A 40 -1.06 -13.77 3.40
C TYR A 40 -1.89 -12.47 3.32
N GLN A 41 -1.56 -11.45 4.12
CA GLN A 41 -2.34 -10.20 4.20
C GLN A 41 -1.69 -8.97 3.54
N CYS A 42 -0.59 -9.10 2.78
CA CYS A 42 0.04 -7.93 2.13
C CYS A 42 -0.94 -7.14 1.24
N GLY A 43 -1.76 -7.81 0.44
CA GLY A 43 -2.83 -7.20 -0.35
C GLY A 43 -4.09 -6.85 0.47
N PRO A 44 -4.69 -7.81 1.21
CA PRO A 44 -5.88 -7.58 2.01
C PRO A 44 -5.79 -6.44 3.04
N ALA A 45 -4.66 -6.33 3.76
CA ALA A 45 -4.47 -5.29 4.76
C ALA A 45 -4.35 -3.90 4.12
N ALA A 46 -3.58 -3.78 3.03
CA ALA A 46 -3.49 -2.54 2.27
C ALA A 46 -4.86 -2.12 1.69
N LEU A 47 -5.62 -3.09 1.16
CA LEU A 47 -6.97 -2.84 0.66
C LEU A 47 -7.92 -2.41 1.79
N ALA A 48 -7.87 -3.04 2.97
CA ALA A 48 -8.66 -2.64 4.13
C ALA A 48 -8.35 -1.20 4.56
N THR A 49 -7.07 -0.83 4.62
CA THR A 49 -6.63 0.55 4.91
C THR A 49 -7.26 1.56 3.94
N LEU A 50 -7.19 1.28 2.63
CA LEU A 50 -7.77 2.17 1.60
C LEU A 50 -9.29 2.23 1.66
N LEU A 51 -9.96 1.08 1.84
CA LEU A 51 -11.41 1.01 1.91
C LEU A 51 -11.95 1.75 3.13
N GLN A 52 -11.33 1.58 4.30
CA GLN A 52 -11.69 2.32 5.51
C GLN A 52 -11.44 3.82 5.35
N SER A 53 -10.30 4.22 4.79
CA SER A 53 -10.01 5.62 4.45
C SER A 53 -11.05 6.22 3.50
N SER A 54 -11.60 5.41 2.58
CA SER A 54 -12.68 5.79 1.67
C SER A 54 -14.10 5.73 2.29
N GLY A 55 -14.22 5.44 3.59
CA GLY A 55 -15.48 5.41 4.34
C GLY A 55 -16.16 4.04 4.47
N VAL A 56 -15.55 2.94 4.00
CA VAL A 56 -16.05 1.56 4.22
C VAL A 56 -15.51 1.04 5.55
N ARG A 57 -16.16 1.43 6.65
CA ARG A 57 -15.63 1.27 8.03
C ARG A 57 -15.53 -0.18 8.49
N ASP A 58 -16.31 -1.08 7.91
CA ASP A 58 -16.38 -2.50 8.21
C ASP A 58 -15.43 -3.36 7.36
N ALA A 59 -14.63 -2.75 6.48
CA ALA A 59 -13.65 -3.46 5.68
C ALA A 59 -12.56 -4.07 6.57
N ASP A 60 -12.51 -5.39 6.66
CA ASP A 60 -11.61 -6.14 7.52
C ASP A 60 -10.60 -6.98 6.71
N PRO A 61 -9.27 -6.95 7.04
CA PRO A 61 -8.27 -7.73 6.32
C PRO A 61 -8.54 -9.22 6.24
N ASP A 62 -9.09 -9.84 7.29
CA ASP A 62 -9.36 -11.28 7.28
C ASP A 62 -10.53 -11.65 6.37
N THR A 63 -11.57 -10.82 6.37
CA THR A 63 -12.69 -10.95 5.44
C THR A 63 -12.24 -10.72 4.00
N LEU A 64 -11.38 -9.74 3.74
CA LEU A 64 -10.85 -9.43 2.41
C LEU A 64 -9.87 -10.50 1.91
N LYS A 65 -9.09 -11.13 2.79
CA LYS A 65 -8.18 -12.24 2.43
C LYS A 65 -8.92 -13.35 1.69
N ASN A 66 -10.11 -13.73 2.16
CA ASN A 66 -10.94 -14.74 1.50
C ASN A 66 -11.43 -14.33 0.11
N GLN A 67 -11.38 -13.04 -0.22
CA GLN A 67 -11.80 -12.51 -1.52
C GLN A 67 -10.65 -12.31 -2.49
N VAL A 68 -9.43 -12.02 -1.99
CA VAL A 68 -8.32 -11.57 -2.85
C VAL A 68 -7.08 -12.45 -2.82
N TYR A 69 -6.96 -13.38 -1.87
CA TYR A 69 -5.82 -14.28 -1.81
C TYR A 69 -6.05 -15.52 -2.67
N LEU A 70 -5.07 -15.82 -3.53
CA LEU A 70 -5.05 -17.01 -4.37
C LEU A 70 -3.97 -17.97 -3.86
N PRO A 71 -4.33 -19.13 -3.26
CA PRO A 71 -3.36 -20.07 -2.70
C PRO A 71 -2.32 -20.55 -3.72
N ASP A 72 -2.75 -20.90 -4.92
CA ASP A 72 -1.87 -21.39 -6.00
C ASP A 72 -0.90 -20.33 -6.52
N ARG A 73 -1.17 -19.05 -6.25
CA ARG A 73 -0.31 -17.91 -6.59
C ARG A 73 0.39 -17.30 -5.37
N GLN A 74 0.14 -17.86 -4.19
CA GLN A 74 0.70 -17.42 -2.91
C GLN A 74 0.53 -15.92 -2.65
N GLY A 75 -0.53 -15.30 -3.17
CA GLY A 75 -0.73 -13.86 -3.07
C GLY A 75 -2.00 -13.35 -3.72
N SER A 76 -2.10 -12.03 -3.84
CA SER A 76 -3.21 -11.35 -4.50
C SER A 76 -2.79 -10.81 -5.85
N LEU A 77 -3.65 -10.99 -6.86
CA LEU A 77 -3.45 -10.36 -8.16
C LEU A 77 -4.17 -9.02 -8.21
N GLN A 78 -3.71 -8.12 -9.08
CA GLN A 78 -4.35 -6.81 -9.28
C GLN A 78 -5.83 -6.97 -9.62
N THR A 79 -6.20 -7.93 -10.47
CA THR A 79 -7.59 -8.18 -10.85
C THR A 79 -8.49 -8.48 -9.64
N GLU A 80 -8.00 -9.26 -8.68
CA GLU A 80 -8.74 -9.57 -7.45
C GLU A 80 -8.94 -8.33 -6.57
N LEU A 81 -7.90 -7.50 -6.45
CA LEU A 81 -7.99 -6.24 -5.70
C LEU A 81 -8.99 -5.27 -6.35
N LEU A 82 -8.98 -5.16 -7.68
CA LEU A 82 -9.94 -4.34 -8.43
C LEU A 82 -11.38 -4.86 -8.26
N ALA A 83 -11.58 -6.18 -8.29
CA ALA A 83 -12.88 -6.79 -8.08
C ALA A 83 -13.40 -6.57 -6.66
N ALA A 84 -12.56 -6.78 -5.64
CA ALA A 84 -12.92 -6.54 -4.24
C ALA A 84 -13.22 -5.06 -3.97
N THR A 85 -12.48 -4.14 -4.59
CA THR A 85 -12.75 -2.69 -4.50
C THR A 85 -14.15 -2.37 -5.04
N ARG A 86 -14.52 -2.93 -6.20
CA ARG A 86 -15.85 -2.75 -6.79
C ARG A 86 -16.95 -3.37 -5.93
N ARG A 87 -16.70 -4.53 -5.31
CA ARG A 87 -17.65 -5.18 -4.38
C ARG A 87 -17.94 -4.30 -3.17
N ALA A 88 -17.00 -3.46 -2.76
CA ALA A 88 -17.16 -2.49 -1.67
C ALA A 88 -17.78 -1.16 -2.11
N ASP A 89 -18.44 -1.11 -3.28
CA ASP A 89 -19.02 0.10 -3.87
C ASP A 89 -18.00 1.26 -3.98
N ARG A 90 -16.76 0.92 -4.37
CA ARG A 90 -15.69 1.87 -4.65
C ARG A 90 -15.20 1.71 -6.09
N VAL A 91 -14.77 2.83 -6.66
CA VAL A 91 -14.19 2.87 -8.00
C VAL A 91 -12.68 2.81 -7.86
N PRO A 92 -12.01 1.72 -8.29
CA PRO A 92 -10.56 1.70 -8.35
C PRO A 92 -10.11 2.67 -9.46
N TYR A 93 -9.39 3.71 -9.08
CA TYR A 93 -8.90 4.72 -10.00
C TYR A 93 -7.45 4.45 -10.37
N LEU A 94 -7.15 4.47 -11.67
CA LEU A 94 -5.78 4.40 -12.18
C LEU A 94 -5.31 5.85 -12.39
N LEU A 95 -4.21 6.22 -11.73
CA LEU A 95 -3.54 7.51 -11.91
C LEU A 95 -2.63 7.47 -13.15
#